data_AF-A0A973RM04-F1
#
_entry.id   AF-A0A973RM04-F1
#
_cell.length_a   1.000
_cell.length_b   1.000
_cell.length_c   1.000
_cell.angle_alpha   90.00
_cell.angle_beta   90.00
_cell.angle_gamma   90.00
#
_symmetry.space_group_name_H-M   'P 1'
#
loop_
_entity.id
_entity.type
_entity.pdbx_description
1 polymer ?
#
loop_
_entity_poly.entity_id
_entity_poly.type
_entity_poly.pdbx_seq_one_letter_code
_entity_poly.pdbx_strand_id
1 'polypeptide(L)'
;MTATDECTCGCGGHDERLAPAPLHNPPGRTALDYRVGQYGSFLAALLDRLASPAYPALAGLTVRTPDDPAIGLLDAAAVLGDLLTFHSERIADEAYVRTANEHRSLVLLGRLVGHRPRPGVAAATHLAYTLERDPRAETLPVVIPRGARAHSVPASADEESLTFETSRDLSARWDFNELTVRRRRPSLVTPDDLERRSELFVEGTANSLQVGDQLLFVFGEQAGGVRKLLPVAGVRVDRDEDVTAISLPASAPPSLRELVDEVRLWVAEPLAPGEPGDEPPTPEVPNPRPVSRMIEDFEDQVLAPLRVALDGVKTPEGLAAVLAEPVARLGEAQVLAGPWEDVAAWFEQLQAVLEELARRALELAPAQSAEGSAGEGLRATAAPSGLVAQFPAPLKGDSRAAAFQALAAVLPALRAQPPTLPTGTGAQLPGTDTARLLRALNPSLGSLYPAWRKAAAPGSAQLLRALLAMRITAAPFGSTAPLKPVQDDKGRVIRSADWPLTGAVLTGMRVVYDTAGKVPVRAEFQYVEGNSSDQRAVTLPLAQQVNFGLGPGHVDLSSGSGQEPA
;
A
#
# COMPACT_ATOMS: atom_id res chain seq x y z
N MET A 1 67.58 36.42 -8.34
CA MET A 1 69.04 36.15 -8.41
C MET A 1 69.35 35.30 -7.20
N THR A 2 69.85 34.07 -7.22
CA THR A 2 70.59 33.16 -8.13
C THR A 2 70.68 31.86 -7.29
N ALA A 3 70.70 30.61 -7.74
CA ALA A 3 70.85 30.01 -9.04
C ALA A 3 70.13 28.64 -9.00
N THR A 4 69.34 28.36 -10.03
CA THR A 4 69.04 27.00 -10.45
C THR A 4 70.32 26.42 -11.03
N ASP A 5 70.97 25.53 -10.28
CA ASP A 5 72.06 24.72 -10.82
C ASP A 5 71.46 23.41 -11.32
N GLU A 6 71.12 23.42 -12.61
CA GLU A 6 70.80 22.22 -13.39
C GLU A 6 72.08 21.39 -13.54
N CYS A 7 72.37 20.56 -12.54
CA CYS A 7 73.30 19.45 -12.73
C CYS A 7 72.62 18.34 -13.54
N THR A 8 72.70 18.48 -14.87
CA THR A 8 72.37 17.46 -15.88
C THR A 8 73.49 16.42 -15.98
N CYS A 9 73.83 15.77 -14.85
CA CYS A 9 74.56 14.51 -14.87
C CYS A 9 73.64 13.44 -14.29
N GLY A 10 73.42 12.37 -15.05
CA GLY A 10 72.64 11.19 -14.64
C GLY A 10 73.34 10.38 -13.55
N CYS A 11 73.80 11.03 -12.49
CA CYS A 11 74.27 10.42 -11.27
C CYS A 11 73.05 10.20 -10.37
N GLY A 12 72.22 9.21 -10.74
CA GLY A 12 71.26 8.59 -9.82
C GLY A 12 72.00 7.78 -8.75
N GLY A 13 72.91 8.42 -8.03
CA GLY A 13 73.62 7.83 -6.91
C GLY A 13 72.63 7.62 -5.78
N HIS A 14 72.52 6.38 -5.32
CA HIS A 14 71.79 6.07 -4.12
C HIS A 14 72.56 6.66 -2.93
N ASP A 15 72.12 7.79 -2.37
CA ASP A 15 72.75 8.36 -1.19
C ASP A 15 72.48 7.47 0.03
N GLU A 16 73.51 6.80 0.54
CA GLU A 16 73.44 5.98 1.77
C GLU A 16 72.89 6.72 3.00
N ARG A 17 72.90 8.06 3.00
CA ARG A 17 72.42 8.89 4.11
C ARG A 17 70.90 9.09 4.08
N LEU A 18 70.26 8.84 2.94
CA LEU A 18 68.82 8.93 2.80
C LEU A 18 68.19 7.59 3.16
N ALA A 19 67.31 7.60 4.17
CA ALA A 19 66.46 6.44 4.43
C ALA A 19 65.59 6.19 3.18
N PRO A 20 65.27 4.91 2.86
CA PRO A 20 64.32 4.60 1.79
C PRO A 20 63.03 5.39 1.98
N ALA A 21 62.46 5.88 0.88
CA ALA A 21 61.19 6.59 0.94
C ALA A 21 60.13 5.68 1.60
N PRO A 22 59.32 6.21 2.53
CA PRO A 22 58.28 5.41 3.15
C PRO A 22 57.29 4.93 2.08
N LEU A 23 56.91 3.65 2.16
CA LEU A 23 55.90 3.05 1.28
C LEU A 23 54.59 3.83 1.39
N HIS A 24 54.12 4.37 0.27
CA HIS A 24 52.86 5.10 0.21
C HIS A 24 51.97 4.52 -0.89
N ASN A 25 50.87 3.89 -0.48
CA ASN A 25 49.86 3.36 -1.38
C ASN A 25 48.55 4.14 -1.21
N PRO A 26 48.15 4.98 -2.18
CA PRO A 26 46.88 5.68 -2.10
C PRO A 26 45.69 4.71 -2.10
N PRO A 27 44.56 5.06 -1.47
CA PRO A 27 43.39 4.20 -1.43
C PRO A 27 42.81 3.96 -2.84
N GLY A 28 42.26 2.77 -3.06
CA GLY A 28 41.50 2.44 -4.28
C GLY A 28 42.28 1.80 -5.43
N ARG A 29 43.61 1.62 -5.30
CA ARG A 29 44.42 0.96 -6.33
C ARG A 29 44.01 -0.50 -6.57
N THR A 30 44.33 -0.99 -7.76
CA THR A 30 44.16 -2.39 -8.20
C THR A 30 45.45 -3.21 -8.12
N ALA A 31 46.56 -2.57 -7.78
CA ALA A 31 47.85 -3.20 -7.47
C ALA A 31 48.60 -2.31 -6.47
N LEU A 32 49.38 -2.93 -5.58
CA LEU A 32 50.24 -2.24 -4.63
C LEU A 32 51.55 -1.84 -5.29
N ASP A 33 52.07 -0.69 -4.89
CA ASP A 33 53.47 -0.33 -5.09
C ASP A 33 54.20 -0.70 -3.81
N TYR A 34 54.72 -1.93 -3.78
CA TYR A 34 55.35 -2.53 -2.60
C TYR A 34 56.84 -2.82 -2.80
N ARG A 35 57.37 -2.56 -3.99
CA ARG A 35 58.79 -2.79 -4.26
C ARG A 35 59.68 -1.78 -3.58
N VAL A 36 60.73 -2.30 -2.93
CA VAL A 36 61.77 -1.48 -2.31
C VAL A 36 62.73 -0.90 -3.37
N GLY A 37 62.89 -1.59 -4.50
CA GLY A 37 63.76 -1.18 -5.59
C GLY A 37 63.68 -2.12 -6.79
N GLN A 38 64.53 -1.88 -7.77
CA GLN A 38 64.74 -2.74 -8.94
C GLN A 38 66.22 -3.07 -9.05
N TYR A 39 66.58 -3.98 -9.95
CA TYR A 39 67.98 -4.36 -10.20
C TYR A 39 68.92 -3.14 -10.30
N GLY A 40 68.59 -2.14 -11.11
CA GLY A 40 69.44 -0.97 -11.33
C GLY A 40 69.69 -0.13 -10.08
N SER A 41 68.65 0.07 -9.25
CA SER A 41 68.79 0.81 -8.00
C SER A 41 69.60 0.05 -6.96
N PHE A 42 69.45 -1.28 -6.90
CA PHE A 42 70.23 -2.11 -5.97
C PHE A 42 71.69 -2.17 -6.37
N LEU A 43 72.01 -2.36 -7.66
CA LEU A 43 73.39 -2.36 -8.12
C LEU A 43 74.08 -1.02 -7.86
N ALA A 44 73.39 0.10 -8.16
CA ALA A 44 73.91 1.43 -7.89
C ALA A 44 74.20 1.64 -6.39
N ALA A 45 73.29 1.23 -5.51
CA ALA A 45 73.45 1.32 -4.06
C ALA A 45 74.61 0.46 -3.53
N LEU A 46 74.78 -0.74 -4.06
CA LEU A 46 75.86 -1.64 -3.70
C LEU A 46 77.23 -1.11 -4.16
N LEU A 47 77.29 -0.51 -5.36
CA LEU A 47 78.51 0.13 -5.87
C LEU A 47 78.89 1.38 -5.08
N ASP A 48 77.91 2.19 -4.68
CA ASP A 48 78.13 3.36 -3.82
C ASP A 48 78.66 2.91 -2.44
N ARG A 49 78.04 1.89 -1.86
CA ARG A 49 78.49 1.26 -0.61
C ARG A 49 79.89 0.69 -0.66
N LEU A 50 80.27 0.11 -1.80
CA LEU A 50 81.62 -0.40 -2.00
C LEU A 50 82.67 0.72 -1.96
N ALA A 51 82.32 1.93 -2.39
CA ALA A 51 83.19 3.11 -2.37
C ALA A 51 83.15 3.88 -1.02
N SER A 52 82.30 3.44 -0.09
CA SER A 52 82.01 4.17 1.15
C SER A 52 83.12 4.07 2.19
N PRO A 53 83.51 5.20 2.82
CA PRO A 53 84.52 5.19 3.89
C PRO A 53 84.05 4.45 5.16
N ALA A 54 82.76 4.13 5.26
CA ALA A 54 82.20 3.32 6.35
C ALA A 54 82.71 1.87 6.36
N TYR A 55 83.22 1.37 5.23
CA TYR A 55 83.73 0.00 5.08
C TYR A 55 85.21 -0.02 4.68
N PRO A 56 86.13 0.41 5.57
CA PRO A 56 87.55 0.56 5.22
C PRO A 56 88.23 -0.75 4.83
N ALA A 57 87.73 -1.89 5.32
CA ALA A 57 88.22 -3.22 4.94
C ALA A 57 88.03 -3.52 3.43
N LEU A 58 87.09 -2.85 2.76
CA LEU A 58 86.79 -3.03 1.33
C LEU A 58 87.51 -2.01 0.43
N ALA A 59 88.26 -1.07 0.99
CA ALA A 59 88.90 0.02 0.24
C ALA A 59 89.89 -0.46 -0.84
N GLY A 60 90.40 -1.69 -0.73
CA GLY A 60 91.26 -2.31 -1.72
C GLY A 60 90.55 -2.74 -3.01
N LEU A 61 89.21 -2.78 -3.03
CA LEU A 61 88.41 -3.17 -4.20
C LEU A 61 88.13 -1.95 -5.08
N THR A 62 89.10 -1.58 -5.92
CA THR A 62 89.06 -0.37 -6.76
C THR A 62 88.60 -0.61 -8.21
N VAL A 63 88.59 -1.87 -8.65
CA VAL A 63 88.16 -2.24 -10.02
C VAL A 63 86.65 -2.06 -10.17
N ARG A 64 86.21 -1.50 -11.31
CA ARG A 64 84.80 -1.21 -11.63
C ARG A 64 84.34 -1.81 -12.97
N THR A 65 85.09 -2.79 -13.47
CA THR A 65 84.75 -3.51 -14.71
C THR A 65 83.78 -4.66 -14.40
N PRO A 66 82.82 -4.96 -15.28
CA PRO A 66 81.87 -6.05 -15.08
C PRO A 66 82.54 -7.44 -15.03
N ASP A 67 83.75 -7.58 -15.58
CA ASP A 67 84.53 -8.83 -15.55
C ASP A 67 85.18 -9.13 -14.18
N ASP A 68 85.12 -8.18 -13.23
CA ASP A 68 85.68 -8.36 -11.89
C ASP A 68 84.75 -9.22 -11.01
N PRO A 69 85.26 -10.25 -10.31
CA PRO A 69 84.41 -11.16 -9.53
C PRO A 69 83.70 -10.47 -8.36
N ALA A 70 84.24 -9.38 -7.80
CA ALA A 70 83.56 -8.62 -6.76
C ALA A 70 82.36 -7.86 -7.33
N ILE A 71 82.50 -7.29 -8.53
CA ILE A 71 81.39 -6.62 -9.23
C ILE A 71 80.33 -7.66 -9.66
N GLY A 72 80.74 -8.83 -10.15
CA GLY A 72 79.83 -9.93 -10.46
C GLY A 72 79.03 -10.43 -9.24
N LEU A 73 79.63 -10.41 -8.04
CA LEU A 73 78.90 -10.73 -6.80
C LEU A 73 77.84 -9.67 -6.46
N LEU A 74 78.15 -8.38 -6.65
CA LEU A 74 77.18 -7.30 -6.43
C LEU A 74 76.05 -7.32 -7.45
N ASP A 75 76.35 -7.63 -8.71
CA ASP A 75 75.38 -7.86 -9.78
C ASP A 75 74.42 -9.01 -9.42
N ALA A 76 74.96 -10.17 -9.06
CA ALA A 76 74.15 -11.32 -8.62
C ALA A 76 73.28 -10.98 -7.38
N ALA A 77 73.80 -10.22 -6.43
CA ALA A 77 73.04 -9.77 -5.25
C ALA A 77 71.92 -8.79 -5.64
N ALA A 78 72.15 -7.91 -6.62
CA ALA A 78 71.14 -6.98 -7.12
C ALA A 78 70.01 -7.72 -7.85
N VAL A 79 70.33 -8.74 -8.66
CA VAL A 79 69.33 -9.61 -9.31
C VAL A 79 68.50 -10.36 -8.27
N LEU A 80 69.14 -10.92 -7.24
CA LEU A 80 68.43 -11.57 -6.14
C LEU A 80 67.48 -10.60 -5.43
N GLY A 81 67.95 -9.37 -5.16
CA GLY A 81 67.13 -8.32 -4.55
C GLY A 81 65.90 -7.99 -5.37
N ASP A 82 66.04 -7.85 -6.69
CA ASP A 82 64.93 -7.57 -7.62
C ASP A 82 63.90 -8.70 -7.64
N LEU A 83 64.35 -9.96 -7.69
CA LEU A 83 63.46 -11.12 -7.65
C LEU A 83 62.69 -11.20 -6.32
N LEU A 84 63.37 -10.98 -5.19
CA LEU A 84 62.73 -11.03 -3.87
C LEU A 84 61.66 -9.94 -3.71
N THR A 85 61.96 -8.71 -4.12
CA THR A 85 61.01 -7.60 -4.02
C THR A 85 59.84 -7.78 -5.00
N PHE A 86 60.10 -8.31 -6.21
CA PHE A 86 59.06 -8.69 -7.17
C PHE A 86 58.07 -9.71 -6.59
N HIS A 87 58.58 -10.80 -6.00
CA HIS A 87 57.71 -11.83 -5.42
C HIS A 87 56.98 -11.34 -4.16
N SER A 88 57.63 -10.50 -3.35
CA SER A 88 57.02 -9.92 -2.16
C SER A 88 55.83 -9.03 -2.50
N GLU A 89 55.94 -8.21 -3.56
CA GLU A 89 54.82 -7.40 -4.06
C GLU A 89 53.65 -8.27 -4.53
N ARG A 90 53.91 -9.33 -5.32
CA ARG A 90 52.83 -10.23 -5.78
C ARG A 90 52.14 -10.96 -4.62
N ILE A 91 52.89 -11.36 -3.60
CA ILE A 91 52.32 -11.96 -2.38
C ILE A 91 51.48 -10.92 -1.62
N ALA A 92 51.94 -9.67 -1.54
CA ALA A 92 51.20 -8.59 -0.90
C ALA A 92 49.90 -8.25 -1.65
N ASP A 93 49.92 -8.25 -2.99
CA ASP A 93 48.72 -8.06 -3.81
C ASP A 93 47.65 -9.12 -3.51
N GLU A 94 48.03 -10.38 -3.30
CA GLU A 94 47.10 -11.46 -2.95
C GLU A 94 46.50 -11.33 -1.54
N ALA A 95 47.03 -10.45 -0.68
CA ALA A 95 46.57 -10.27 0.70
C ALA A 95 45.37 -9.31 0.84
N TYR A 96 44.96 -8.59 -0.21
CA TYR A 96 43.83 -7.66 -0.17
C TYR A 96 42.78 -7.96 -1.25
N VAL A 97 41.51 -7.79 -0.91
CA VAL A 97 40.38 -8.16 -1.79
C VAL A 97 40.38 -7.43 -3.13
N ARG A 98 40.86 -6.17 -3.18
CA ARG A 98 40.88 -5.36 -4.40
C ARG A 98 42.08 -5.64 -5.32
N THR A 99 43.13 -6.25 -4.80
CA THR A 99 44.41 -6.46 -5.51
C THR A 99 44.66 -7.93 -5.81
N ALA A 100 44.03 -8.85 -5.07
CA ALA A 100 44.18 -10.28 -5.26
C ALA A 100 43.61 -10.73 -6.61
N ASN A 101 44.41 -11.48 -7.37
CA ASN A 101 44.03 -12.01 -8.68
C ASN A 101 43.72 -13.50 -8.62
N GLU A 102 44.32 -14.25 -7.69
CA GLU A 102 44.03 -15.67 -7.57
C GLU A 102 42.66 -15.91 -6.92
N HIS A 103 41.83 -16.72 -7.58
CA HIS A 103 40.53 -17.11 -7.05
C HIS A 103 40.62 -17.70 -5.64
N ARG A 104 41.69 -18.49 -5.37
CA ARG A 104 41.93 -19.07 -4.05
C ARG A 104 42.14 -18.01 -2.97
N SER A 105 42.94 -16.97 -3.25
CA SER A 105 43.18 -15.87 -2.31
C SER A 105 41.88 -15.13 -2.00
N LEU A 106 41.09 -14.79 -3.01
CA LEU A 106 39.78 -14.15 -2.83
C LEU A 106 38.82 -15.00 -1.98
N VAL A 107 38.78 -16.31 -2.20
CA VAL A 107 37.98 -17.23 -1.38
C VAL A 107 38.46 -17.23 0.08
N LEU A 108 39.77 -17.26 0.33
CA LEU A 108 40.35 -17.26 1.67
C LEU A 108 40.11 -15.93 2.40
N LEU A 109 40.28 -14.80 1.71
CA LEU A 109 39.98 -13.47 2.23
C LEU A 109 38.50 -13.31 2.56
N GLY A 110 37.62 -13.76 1.66
CA GLY A 110 36.18 -13.78 1.90
C GLY A 110 35.81 -14.59 3.16
N ARG A 111 36.48 -15.73 3.39
CA ARG A 111 36.24 -16.56 4.58
C ARG A 111 36.57 -15.86 5.89
N LEU A 112 37.51 -14.92 5.91
CA LEU A 112 37.84 -14.14 7.11
C LEU A 112 36.64 -13.30 7.58
N VAL A 113 35.83 -12.80 6.65
CA VAL A 113 34.60 -12.03 6.93
C VAL A 113 33.34 -12.91 6.95
N GLY A 114 33.51 -14.24 6.99
CA GLY A 114 32.40 -15.20 6.97
C GLY A 114 31.75 -15.41 5.60
N HIS A 115 32.27 -14.78 4.53
CA HIS A 115 31.79 -15.01 3.17
C HIS A 115 32.34 -16.33 2.62
N ARG A 116 31.44 -17.19 2.14
CA ARG A 116 31.79 -18.39 1.38
C ARG A 116 31.17 -18.25 -0.01
N PRO A 117 31.98 -18.29 -1.10
CA PRO A 117 31.45 -18.31 -2.46
C PRO A 117 30.44 -19.44 -2.63
N ARG A 118 29.36 -19.16 -3.35
CA ARG A 118 28.33 -20.17 -3.63
C ARG A 118 28.97 -21.30 -4.44
N PRO A 119 28.78 -22.57 -4.03
CA PRO A 119 29.18 -23.69 -4.87
C PRO A 119 28.40 -23.66 -6.19
N GLY A 120 28.84 -24.44 -7.18
CA GLY A 120 28.03 -24.69 -8.37
C GLY A 120 26.64 -25.19 -7.96
N VAL A 121 25.59 -24.49 -8.41
CA VAL A 121 24.21 -24.81 -8.07
C VAL A 121 23.59 -25.59 -9.24
N ALA A 122 22.93 -26.70 -8.95
CA ALA A 122 22.19 -27.46 -9.95
C ALA A 122 20.98 -26.66 -10.46
N ALA A 123 20.64 -26.82 -11.74
CA ALA A 123 19.40 -26.28 -12.28
C ALA A 123 18.19 -26.91 -11.57
N ALA A 124 17.17 -26.11 -11.28
CA ALA A 124 15.96 -26.55 -10.61
C ALA A 124 14.72 -26.11 -11.41
N THR A 125 13.73 -26.99 -11.48
CA THR A 125 12.43 -26.72 -12.09
C THR A 125 11.33 -27.46 -11.34
N HIS A 126 10.08 -27.06 -11.56
CA HIS A 126 8.91 -27.74 -11.03
C HIS A 126 8.30 -28.64 -12.10
N LEU A 127 8.13 -29.92 -11.77
CA LEU A 127 7.40 -30.87 -12.62
C LEU A 127 5.99 -31.08 -12.07
N ALA A 128 5.00 -31.04 -12.96
CA ALA A 128 3.63 -31.41 -12.66
C ALA A 128 3.36 -32.81 -13.24
N TYR A 129 2.89 -33.72 -12.39
CA TYR A 129 2.52 -35.08 -12.79
C TYR A 129 1.01 -35.19 -12.88
N THR A 130 0.51 -35.63 -14.04
CA THR A 130 -0.87 -36.08 -14.17
C THR A 130 -0.91 -37.59 -13.95
N LEU A 131 -1.76 -38.04 -13.04
CA LEU A 131 -1.92 -39.47 -12.74
C LEU A 131 -3.15 -40.06 -13.42
N GLU A 132 -3.03 -41.25 -14.00
CA GLU A 132 -4.18 -41.97 -14.52
C GLU A 132 -5.05 -42.51 -13.37
N ARG A 133 -6.38 -42.46 -13.54
CA ARG A 133 -7.32 -43.03 -12.57
C ARG A 133 -7.36 -44.53 -12.75
N ASP A 134 -6.98 -45.27 -11.71
CA ASP A 134 -7.27 -46.72 -11.65
C ASP A 134 -8.77 -46.92 -11.37
N PRO A 135 -9.53 -47.55 -12.28
CA PRO A 135 -10.97 -47.78 -12.09
C PRO A 135 -11.30 -48.77 -10.96
N ARG A 136 -10.32 -49.54 -10.46
CA ARG A 136 -10.51 -50.57 -9.42
C ARG A 136 -10.01 -50.16 -8.04
N ALA A 137 -9.22 -49.10 -7.94
CA ALA A 137 -8.68 -48.64 -6.66
C ALA A 137 -9.49 -47.47 -6.10
N GLU A 138 -9.73 -47.48 -4.80
CA GLU A 138 -10.14 -46.27 -4.06
C GLU A 138 -9.08 -45.18 -4.21
N THR A 139 -9.40 -43.92 -3.91
CA THR A 139 -8.44 -42.83 -4.04
C THR A 139 -7.30 -42.94 -3.03
N LEU A 140 -6.29 -43.73 -3.38
CA LEU A 140 -5.08 -43.92 -2.60
C LEU A 140 -3.99 -42.97 -3.11
N PRO A 141 -3.24 -42.32 -2.20
CA PRO A 141 -2.08 -41.55 -2.58
C PRO A 141 -0.97 -42.46 -3.12
N VAL A 142 -0.41 -42.11 -4.28
CA VAL A 142 0.75 -42.75 -4.89
C VAL A 142 1.99 -41.91 -4.57
N VAL A 143 3.10 -42.55 -4.21
CA VAL A 143 4.35 -41.86 -3.93
C VAL A 143 5.25 -41.87 -5.16
N ILE A 144 5.62 -40.69 -5.65
CA ILE A 144 6.74 -40.51 -6.57
C ILE A 144 7.99 -40.32 -5.70
N PRO A 145 8.92 -41.29 -5.68
CA PRO A 145 10.04 -41.25 -4.76
C PRO A 145 11.02 -40.14 -5.11
N ARG A 146 11.76 -39.67 -4.11
CA ARG A 146 12.97 -38.87 -4.29
C ARG A 146 13.95 -39.61 -5.20
N GLY A 147 14.57 -38.91 -6.13
CA GLY A 147 15.47 -39.49 -7.13
C GLY A 147 14.76 -40.02 -8.37
N ALA A 148 13.43 -39.82 -8.50
CA ALA A 148 12.71 -40.12 -9.73
C ALA A 148 13.26 -39.24 -10.86
N ARG A 149 13.69 -39.87 -11.96
CA ARG A 149 14.41 -39.20 -13.05
C ARG A 149 13.46 -38.64 -14.09
N ALA A 150 13.80 -37.47 -14.60
CA ALA A 150 13.19 -36.86 -15.77
C ALA A 150 14.29 -36.36 -16.71
N HIS A 151 14.03 -36.36 -18.00
CA HIS A 151 14.99 -35.93 -19.01
C HIS A 151 14.48 -34.66 -19.69
N SER A 152 15.35 -33.67 -19.89
CA SER A 152 15.00 -32.53 -20.74
C SER A 152 14.92 -32.97 -22.20
N VAL A 153 14.03 -32.34 -22.95
CA VAL A 153 14.00 -32.46 -24.41
C VAL A 153 15.05 -31.49 -24.97
N PRO A 154 16.08 -31.97 -25.69
CA PRO A 154 17.06 -31.10 -26.34
C PRO A 154 16.38 -30.17 -27.35
N ALA A 155 16.85 -28.92 -27.47
CA ALA A 155 16.28 -27.97 -28.42
C ALA A 155 16.81 -28.17 -29.84
N SER A 156 17.98 -28.81 -29.97
CA SER A 156 18.64 -29.11 -31.26
C SER A 156 19.28 -30.51 -31.24
N ALA A 157 19.65 -31.01 -32.41
CA ALA A 157 20.27 -32.34 -32.56
C ALA A 157 21.67 -32.45 -31.92
N ASP A 158 22.33 -31.31 -31.71
CA ASP A 158 23.68 -31.23 -31.15
C ASP A 158 23.67 -31.04 -29.62
N GLU A 159 22.49 -30.88 -29.01
CA GLU A 159 22.33 -30.76 -27.56
C GLU A 159 22.09 -32.13 -26.90
N GLU A 160 22.76 -32.37 -25.77
CA GLU A 160 22.52 -33.56 -24.96
C GLU A 160 21.31 -33.38 -24.03
N SER A 161 20.59 -34.47 -23.79
CA SER A 161 19.48 -34.48 -22.82
C SER A 161 20.04 -34.39 -21.40
N LEU A 162 19.60 -33.38 -20.65
CA LEU A 162 19.97 -33.20 -19.25
C LEU A 162 19.07 -34.04 -18.35
N THR A 163 19.67 -34.73 -17.39
CA THR A 163 18.94 -35.54 -16.41
C THR A 163 18.62 -34.70 -15.18
N PHE A 164 17.35 -34.66 -14.81
CA PHE A 164 16.83 -34.09 -13.58
C PHE A 164 16.35 -35.21 -12.65
N GLU A 165 16.34 -34.93 -11.35
CA GLU A 165 15.79 -35.84 -10.34
C GLU A 165 14.91 -35.11 -9.33
N THR A 166 13.89 -35.79 -8.81
CA THR A 166 13.04 -35.24 -7.75
C THR A 166 13.84 -35.08 -6.44
N SER A 167 13.76 -33.89 -5.83
CA SER A 167 14.51 -33.58 -4.60
C SER A 167 13.92 -34.21 -3.33
N ARG A 168 12.65 -34.60 -3.36
CA ARG A 168 11.89 -35.18 -2.24
C ARG A 168 10.79 -36.12 -2.73
N ASP A 169 10.29 -36.95 -1.81
CA ASP A 169 9.11 -37.78 -2.06
C ASP A 169 7.89 -36.87 -2.28
N LEU A 170 7.12 -37.17 -3.33
CA LEU A 170 5.89 -36.47 -3.68
C LEU A 170 4.72 -37.45 -3.55
N SER A 171 3.81 -37.17 -2.61
CA SER A 171 2.52 -37.86 -2.53
C SER A 171 1.57 -37.23 -3.54
N ALA A 172 1.19 -38.01 -4.56
CA ALA A 172 0.36 -37.59 -5.68
C ALA A 172 -0.97 -38.37 -5.67
N ARG A 173 -2.05 -37.72 -6.07
CA ARG A 173 -3.41 -38.29 -6.11
C ARG A 173 -4.04 -37.98 -7.46
N TRP A 174 -4.74 -38.96 -8.05
CA TRP A 174 -5.40 -38.73 -9.33
C TRP A 174 -6.54 -37.69 -9.23
N ASP A 175 -7.29 -37.65 -8.12
CA ASP A 175 -8.32 -36.61 -7.87
C ASP A 175 -7.75 -35.18 -7.96
N PHE A 176 -6.45 -35.01 -7.72
CA PHE A 176 -5.83 -33.68 -7.74
C PHE A 176 -5.61 -33.16 -9.16
N ASN A 177 -5.73 -34.00 -10.19
CA ASN A 177 -5.74 -33.54 -11.57
C ASN A 177 -6.95 -32.62 -11.85
N GLU A 178 -8.05 -32.79 -11.10
CA GLU A 178 -9.25 -31.96 -11.24
C GLU A 178 -9.16 -30.63 -10.47
N LEU A 179 -8.14 -30.46 -9.62
CA LEU A 179 -7.93 -29.20 -8.90
C LEU A 179 -7.57 -28.10 -9.88
N THR A 180 -8.51 -27.21 -10.12
CA THR A 180 -8.28 -25.99 -10.88
C THR A 180 -7.54 -24.96 -10.03
N VAL A 181 -6.71 -24.15 -10.67
CA VAL A 181 -6.07 -23.02 -10.00
C VAL A 181 -7.16 -22.11 -9.45
N ARG A 182 -7.10 -21.82 -8.16
CA ARG A 182 -8.01 -20.85 -7.55
C ARG A 182 -7.72 -19.45 -8.13
N ARG A 183 -8.47 -19.07 -9.16
CA ARG A 183 -8.35 -17.75 -9.81
C ARG A 183 -8.91 -16.62 -8.96
N ARG A 184 -9.86 -16.93 -8.06
CA ARG A 184 -10.63 -15.93 -7.33
C ARG A 184 -10.71 -16.22 -5.82
N ARG A 185 -10.69 -15.15 -5.03
CA ARG A 185 -11.01 -15.16 -3.60
C ARG A 185 -12.01 -14.05 -3.28
N PRO A 186 -13.03 -14.30 -2.45
CA PRO A 186 -13.91 -13.24 -1.97
C PRO A 186 -13.10 -12.12 -1.32
N SER A 187 -13.37 -10.88 -1.71
CA SER A 187 -12.77 -9.71 -1.08
C SER A 187 -13.52 -9.38 0.20
N LEU A 188 -12.78 -9.10 1.27
CA LEU A 188 -13.34 -8.50 2.47
C LEU A 188 -13.52 -7.01 2.18
N VAL A 189 -14.77 -6.55 2.14
CA VAL A 189 -15.15 -5.16 1.84
C VAL A 189 -15.64 -4.49 3.11
N THR A 190 -15.15 -3.29 3.39
CA THR A 190 -15.55 -2.41 4.50
C THR A 190 -16.28 -1.16 3.98
N PRO A 191 -16.93 -0.35 4.84
CA PRO A 191 -17.62 0.86 4.40
C PRO A 191 -16.68 1.90 3.75
N ASP A 192 -15.41 1.96 4.18
CA ASP A 192 -14.41 2.90 3.67
C ASP A 192 -13.84 2.42 2.32
N ASP A 193 -13.85 1.11 2.06
CA ASP A 193 -13.46 0.56 0.76
C ASP A 193 -14.36 1.07 -0.37
N LEU A 194 -15.63 1.38 -0.09
CA LEU A 194 -16.55 1.91 -1.10
C LEU A 194 -16.19 3.32 -1.58
N GLU A 195 -15.45 4.09 -0.80
CA GLU A 195 -15.02 5.45 -1.16
C GLU A 195 -13.71 5.44 -1.97
N ARG A 196 -12.91 4.37 -1.80
CA ARG A 196 -11.60 4.22 -2.45
C ARG A 196 -11.65 3.35 -3.70
N ARG A 197 -12.58 2.39 -3.76
CA ARG A 197 -12.68 1.44 -4.89
C ARG A 197 -13.63 1.97 -5.95
N SER A 198 -13.12 2.05 -7.18
CA SER A 198 -13.91 2.40 -8.36
C SER A 198 -14.72 1.23 -8.92
N GLU A 199 -14.30 -0.01 -8.69
CA GLU A 199 -14.95 -1.20 -9.23
C GLU A 199 -15.09 -2.35 -8.21
N LEU A 200 -16.20 -3.08 -8.32
CA LEU A 200 -16.49 -4.31 -7.57
C LEU A 200 -16.91 -5.43 -8.52
N PHE A 201 -16.46 -6.65 -8.22
CA PHE A 201 -16.78 -7.84 -9.01
C PHE A 201 -17.76 -8.73 -8.25
N VAL A 202 -18.87 -9.07 -8.89
CA VAL A 202 -19.91 -9.95 -8.35
C VAL A 202 -20.01 -11.21 -9.19
N GLU A 203 -20.10 -12.36 -8.53
CA GLU A 203 -20.22 -13.67 -9.19
C GLU A 203 -21.48 -13.76 -10.08
N GLY A 204 -21.32 -14.39 -11.24
CA GLY A 204 -22.39 -14.63 -12.20
C GLY A 204 -22.60 -13.49 -13.21
N THR A 205 -23.20 -13.87 -14.33
CA THR A 205 -23.52 -12.98 -15.46
C THR A 205 -25.02 -12.67 -15.59
N ALA A 206 -25.87 -13.38 -14.84
CA ALA A 206 -27.33 -13.23 -14.82
C ALA A 206 -27.84 -12.17 -13.81
N ASN A 207 -26.99 -11.21 -13.42
CA ASN A 207 -27.32 -10.21 -12.40
C ASN A 207 -28.24 -9.08 -12.91
N SER A 208 -28.41 -8.94 -14.23
CA SER A 208 -29.30 -7.97 -14.91
C SER A 208 -29.23 -6.54 -14.35
N LEU A 209 -28.04 -6.08 -13.92
CA LEU A 209 -27.82 -4.73 -13.41
C LEU A 209 -27.75 -3.74 -14.56
N GLN A 210 -28.37 -2.58 -14.39
CA GLN A 210 -28.31 -1.44 -15.31
C GLN A 210 -27.60 -0.25 -14.66
N VAL A 211 -27.04 0.62 -15.50
CA VAL A 211 -26.49 1.91 -15.05
C VAL A 211 -27.63 2.73 -14.43
N GLY A 212 -27.41 3.22 -13.21
CA GLY A 212 -28.41 3.94 -12.42
C GLY A 212 -29.18 3.08 -11.40
N ASP A 213 -29.06 1.76 -11.43
CA ASP A 213 -29.67 0.88 -10.42
C ASP A 213 -29.12 1.21 -9.02
N GLN A 214 -29.96 1.14 -7.99
CA GLN A 214 -29.56 1.43 -6.63
C GLN A 214 -29.09 0.15 -5.92
N LEU A 215 -27.83 0.13 -5.47
CA LEU A 215 -27.23 -0.96 -4.70
C LEU A 215 -27.19 -0.61 -3.21
N LEU A 216 -27.74 -1.48 -2.39
CA LEU A 216 -27.72 -1.40 -0.94
C LEU A 216 -26.62 -2.33 -0.38
N PHE A 217 -25.57 -1.71 0.18
CA PHE A 217 -24.49 -2.38 0.89
C PHE A 217 -24.83 -2.47 2.37
N VAL A 218 -24.88 -3.70 2.91
CA VAL A 218 -25.20 -3.96 4.32
C VAL A 218 -23.96 -4.47 5.04
N PHE A 219 -23.44 -3.68 5.97
CA PHE A 219 -22.26 -3.98 6.78
C PHE A 219 -22.65 -4.34 8.23
N GLY A 220 -22.00 -5.35 8.82
CA GLY A 220 -22.21 -5.73 10.24
C GLY A 220 -23.49 -6.52 10.56
N GLU A 221 -23.68 -6.89 11.84
CA GLU A 221 -24.85 -7.63 12.33
C GLU A 221 -25.85 -6.73 13.08
N GLN A 222 -27.11 -6.73 12.64
CA GLN A 222 -28.27 -6.07 13.28
C GLN A 222 -28.10 -4.58 13.64
N ALA A 223 -28.80 -4.07 14.65
CA ALA A 223 -29.24 -2.67 14.84
C ALA A 223 -28.15 -1.57 14.81
N GLY A 224 -26.86 -1.93 14.77
CA GLY A 224 -25.72 -1.01 14.57
C GLY A 224 -24.98 -1.16 13.23
N GLY A 225 -25.52 -1.92 12.28
CA GLY A 225 -24.91 -2.15 10.97
C GLY A 225 -25.07 -0.95 10.03
N VAL A 226 -23.97 -0.52 9.42
CA VAL A 226 -23.97 0.58 8.45
C VAL A 226 -24.60 0.11 7.14
N ARG A 227 -25.52 0.91 6.61
CA ARG A 227 -26.14 0.69 5.30
C ARG A 227 -25.76 1.84 4.39
N LYS A 228 -25.07 1.56 3.29
CA LYS A 228 -24.74 2.56 2.26
C LYS A 228 -25.52 2.23 1.00
N LEU A 229 -26.20 3.23 0.43
CA LEU A 229 -26.89 3.13 -0.84
C LEU A 229 -26.05 3.86 -1.89
N LEU A 230 -25.65 3.16 -2.95
CA LEU A 230 -24.89 3.74 -4.05
C LEU A 230 -25.52 3.36 -5.40
N PRO A 231 -25.65 4.30 -6.34
CA PRO A 231 -26.06 3.99 -7.70
C PRO A 231 -24.96 3.22 -8.43
N VAL A 232 -25.34 2.40 -9.41
CA VAL A 232 -24.39 1.79 -10.34
C VAL A 232 -23.95 2.82 -11.38
N ALA A 233 -22.65 3.14 -11.43
CA ALA A 233 -22.10 4.05 -12.43
C ALA A 233 -21.81 3.36 -13.78
N GLY A 234 -21.45 2.07 -13.73
CA GLY A 234 -21.10 1.28 -14.92
C GLY A 234 -21.31 -0.21 -14.66
N VAL A 235 -21.64 -0.96 -15.72
CA VAL A 235 -21.75 -2.42 -15.68
C VAL A 235 -21.01 -3.01 -16.86
N ARG A 236 -20.10 -3.94 -16.58
CA ARG A 236 -19.42 -4.76 -17.60
C ARG A 236 -19.56 -6.23 -17.24
N VAL A 237 -20.13 -7.00 -18.17
CA VAL A 237 -20.32 -8.44 -18.01
C VAL A 237 -19.12 -9.16 -18.64
N ASP A 238 -18.45 -9.99 -17.84
CA ASP A 238 -17.34 -10.82 -18.26
C ASP A 238 -17.80 -12.29 -18.34
N ARG A 239 -17.99 -12.80 -19.56
CA ARG A 239 -18.50 -14.15 -19.78
C ARG A 239 -17.43 -15.22 -19.62
N ASP A 240 -16.16 -14.87 -19.84
CA ASP A 240 -15.06 -15.82 -19.78
C ASP A 240 -14.75 -16.18 -18.32
N GLU A 241 -14.89 -15.22 -17.41
CA GLU A 241 -14.68 -15.42 -15.98
C GLU A 241 -16.00 -15.60 -15.18
N ASP A 242 -17.16 -15.54 -15.85
CA ASP A 242 -18.52 -15.58 -15.27
C ASP A 242 -18.70 -14.59 -14.09
N VAL A 243 -18.46 -13.30 -14.38
CA VAL A 243 -18.48 -12.20 -13.41
C VAL A 243 -19.18 -10.97 -13.98
N THR A 244 -19.83 -10.21 -13.10
CA THR A 244 -20.31 -8.85 -13.41
C THR A 244 -19.43 -7.83 -12.67
N ALA A 245 -18.73 -6.99 -13.42
CA ALA A 245 -18.02 -5.84 -12.89
C ALA A 245 -18.98 -4.65 -12.76
N ILE A 246 -19.03 -4.07 -11.57
CA ILE A 246 -19.87 -2.95 -11.18
C ILE A 246 -18.95 -1.78 -10.88
N SER A 247 -19.03 -0.71 -11.67
CA SER A 247 -18.35 0.54 -11.37
C SER A 247 -19.18 1.34 -10.38
N LEU A 248 -18.56 1.74 -9.27
CA LEU A 248 -19.14 2.64 -8.28
C LEU A 248 -18.96 4.10 -8.76
N PRO A 249 -19.84 5.03 -8.35
CA PRO A 249 -19.62 6.44 -8.60
C PRO A 249 -18.30 6.82 -7.93
N ALA A 250 -17.31 7.20 -8.74
CA ALA A 250 -16.07 7.76 -8.21
C ALA A 250 -16.45 8.91 -7.27
N SER A 251 -15.90 8.90 -6.06
CA SER A 251 -15.91 10.06 -5.16
C SER A 251 -15.55 11.29 -6.01
N ALA A 252 -16.30 12.39 -5.86
CA ALA A 252 -15.94 13.63 -6.54
C ALA A 252 -14.45 13.89 -6.28
N PRO A 253 -13.65 14.24 -7.31
CA PRO A 253 -12.24 14.53 -7.09
C PRO A 253 -12.14 15.61 -6.00
N PRO A 254 -11.15 15.51 -5.10
CA PRO A 254 -11.05 16.40 -3.95
C PRO A 254 -11.08 17.85 -4.41
N SER A 255 -11.84 18.70 -3.72
CA SER A 255 -11.92 20.11 -4.09
C SER A 255 -10.58 20.81 -3.89
N LEU A 256 -10.34 21.94 -4.59
CA LEU A 256 -9.13 22.74 -4.40
C LEU A 256 -8.89 23.08 -2.91
N ARG A 257 -9.97 23.34 -2.17
CA ARG A 257 -9.89 23.66 -0.74
C ARG A 257 -9.39 22.46 0.08
N GLU A 258 -9.85 21.26 -0.22
CA GLU A 258 -9.39 20.03 0.43
C GLU A 258 -7.91 19.76 0.13
N LEU A 259 -7.45 19.99 -1.10
CA LEU A 259 -6.03 19.87 -1.45
C LEU A 259 -5.17 20.91 -0.70
N VAL A 260 -5.63 22.16 -0.59
CA VAL A 260 -4.92 23.19 0.18
C VAL A 260 -4.87 22.84 1.67
N ASP A 261 -5.97 22.33 2.23
CA ASP A 261 -6.04 21.89 3.62
C ASP A 261 -5.12 20.67 3.87
N GLU A 262 -5.00 19.75 2.91
CA GLU A 262 -4.07 18.62 2.95
C GLU A 262 -2.61 19.10 2.92
N VAL A 263 -2.25 20.04 2.05
CA VAL A 263 -0.90 20.64 2.07
C VAL A 263 -0.60 21.31 3.42
N ARG A 264 -1.57 22.04 3.99
CA ARG A 264 -1.42 22.70 5.30
C ARG A 264 -1.17 21.71 6.43
N LEU A 265 -1.83 20.55 6.38
CA LEU A 265 -1.65 19.48 7.36
C LEU A 265 -0.22 18.90 7.29
N TRP A 266 0.31 18.68 6.09
CA TRP A 266 1.66 18.14 5.90
C TRP A 266 2.79 19.13 6.21
N VAL A 267 2.52 20.44 6.11
CA VAL A 267 3.50 21.51 6.35
C VAL A 267 3.32 22.16 7.74
N ALA A 268 2.36 21.70 8.54
CA ALA A 268 2.04 22.29 9.84
C ALA A 268 3.26 22.36 10.79
N GLU A 269 3.30 23.43 11.58
CA GLU A 269 4.27 23.58 12.68
C GLU A 269 3.95 22.54 13.77
N PRO A 270 4.97 21.89 14.36
CA PRO A 270 4.76 21.01 15.50
C PRO A 270 4.28 21.82 16.72
N LEU A 271 3.18 21.41 17.35
CA LEU A 271 2.76 21.97 18.65
C LEU A 271 3.75 21.53 19.74
N ALA A 272 4.49 22.48 20.34
CA ALA A 272 5.57 22.25 21.32
C ALA A 272 5.11 21.66 22.69
N PRO A 273 6.01 21.18 23.60
CA PRO A 273 7.44 20.85 23.50
C PRO A 273 7.73 19.39 23.89
N GLY A 274 8.02 18.51 22.92
CA GLY A 274 8.59 17.18 23.16
C GLY A 274 9.99 17.09 22.53
N GLU A 275 10.87 16.23 23.04
CA GLU A 275 12.16 15.96 22.38
C GLU A 275 11.88 15.54 20.93
N PRO A 276 12.47 16.22 19.92
CA PRO A 276 12.17 15.89 18.53
C PRO A 276 12.62 14.45 18.26
N GLY A 277 11.79 13.66 17.58
CA GLY A 277 12.07 12.27 17.21
C GLY A 277 11.23 11.17 17.90
N ASP A 278 10.46 11.47 18.94
CA ASP A 278 9.71 10.43 19.70
C ASP A 278 8.18 10.40 19.46
N GLU A 279 7.64 11.23 18.56
CA GLU A 279 6.20 11.27 18.30
C GLU A 279 5.77 10.25 17.22
N PRO A 280 4.88 9.28 17.54
CA PRO A 280 4.34 8.37 16.55
C PRO A 280 3.42 9.13 15.57
N PRO A 281 3.36 8.74 14.28
CA PRO A 281 2.49 9.40 13.31
C PRO A 281 1.03 9.30 13.77
N THR A 282 0.44 10.45 14.10
CA THR A 282 -0.98 10.63 14.41
C THR A 282 -1.71 11.15 13.17
N PRO A 283 -3.05 11.05 13.11
CA PRO A 283 -3.82 11.67 12.04
C PRO A 283 -3.63 13.19 11.93
N GLU A 284 -3.15 13.82 13.00
CA GLU A 284 -2.92 15.27 13.11
C GLU A 284 -1.46 15.66 12.79
N VAL A 285 -0.51 14.72 12.89
CA VAL A 285 0.91 14.91 12.52
C VAL A 285 1.34 13.76 11.60
N PRO A 286 1.11 13.90 10.28
CA PRO A 286 1.35 12.83 9.31
C PRO A 286 2.84 12.54 9.04
N ASN A 287 3.74 13.47 9.38
CA ASN A 287 5.19 13.35 9.15
C ASN A 287 6.02 13.85 10.35
N PRO A 288 6.34 13.01 11.35
CA PRO A 288 7.11 13.43 12.52
C PRO A 288 8.52 13.86 12.11
N ARG A 289 8.97 15.02 12.61
CA ARG A 289 10.21 15.67 12.17
C ARG A 289 11.40 15.17 13.01
N PRO A 290 12.47 14.61 12.41
CA PRO A 290 13.68 14.27 13.14
C PRO A 290 14.46 15.52 13.57
N VAL A 291 15.25 15.43 14.66
CA VAL A 291 16.10 16.55 15.13
C VAL A 291 17.22 16.78 14.11
N SER A 292 17.17 17.88 13.36
CA SER A 292 18.27 18.25 12.46
C SER A 292 18.28 19.74 12.18
N ARG A 293 19.48 20.35 12.25
CA ARG A 293 19.68 21.75 11.80
C ARG A 293 19.28 21.96 10.35
N MET A 294 19.45 20.94 9.49
CA MET A 294 19.02 21.03 8.10
C MET A 294 17.51 21.19 7.96
N ILE A 295 16.73 20.55 8.84
CA ILE A 295 15.27 20.66 8.85
C ILE A 295 14.83 21.99 9.45
N GLU A 296 15.51 22.47 10.50
CA GLU A 296 15.28 23.80 11.07
C GLU A 296 15.51 24.90 10.02
N ASP A 297 16.66 24.86 9.33
CA ASP A 297 16.98 25.82 8.25
C ASP A 297 15.97 25.73 7.09
N PHE A 298 15.52 24.52 6.75
CA PHE A 298 14.55 24.29 5.69
C PHE A 298 13.13 24.78 6.06
N GLU A 299 12.76 24.65 7.34
CA GLU A 299 11.50 25.17 7.86
C GLU A 299 11.41 26.68 7.65
N ASP A 300 12.45 27.41 8.06
CA ASP A 300 12.51 28.86 7.97
C ASP A 300 12.59 29.34 6.51
N GLN A 301 13.33 28.63 5.66
CA GLN A 301 13.58 29.05 4.27
C GLN A 301 12.47 28.67 3.29
N VAL A 302 11.77 27.55 3.51
CA VAL A 302 10.86 26.97 2.51
C VAL A 302 9.46 26.75 3.07
N LEU A 303 9.32 26.09 4.22
CA LEU A 303 8.01 25.68 4.74
C LEU A 303 7.21 26.84 5.35
N ALA A 304 7.86 27.75 6.08
CA ALA A 304 7.20 28.94 6.61
C ALA A 304 6.72 29.90 5.49
N PRO A 305 7.53 30.24 4.47
CA PRO A 305 7.05 31.01 3.32
C PRO A 305 5.94 30.30 2.53
N LEU A 306 6.04 28.98 2.36
CA LEU A 306 5.00 28.19 1.70
C LEU A 306 3.65 28.31 2.43
N ARG A 307 3.63 28.24 3.76
CA ARG A 307 2.40 28.38 4.56
C ARG A 307 1.72 29.72 4.32
N VAL A 308 2.48 30.81 4.20
CA VAL A 308 1.96 32.14 3.87
C VAL A 308 1.45 32.19 2.43
N ALA A 309 2.17 31.58 1.48
CA ALA A 309 1.78 31.56 0.07
C ALA A 309 0.45 30.80 -0.17
N LEU A 310 0.16 29.77 0.64
CA LEU A 310 -1.09 29.00 0.55
C LEU A 310 -2.36 29.81 0.85
N ASP A 311 -2.27 30.97 1.53
CA ASP A 311 -3.42 31.85 1.75
C ASP A 311 -3.86 32.60 0.48
N GLY A 312 -2.95 32.73 -0.50
CA GLY A 312 -3.21 33.44 -1.77
C GLY A 312 -3.75 32.57 -2.89
N VAL A 313 -3.81 31.25 -2.72
CA VAL A 313 -4.15 30.29 -3.76
C VAL A 313 -5.66 30.30 -4.05
N LYS A 314 -6.03 30.64 -5.29
CA LYS A 314 -7.43 30.71 -5.75
C LYS A 314 -7.75 29.77 -6.91
N THR A 315 -6.72 29.20 -7.55
CA THR A 315 -6.86 28.33 -8.72
C THR A 315 -6.02 27.06 -8.56
N PRO A 316 -6.43 25.93 -9.18
CA PRO A 316 -5.68 24.68 -9.15
C PRO A 316 -4.27 24.80 -9.74
N GLU A 317 -4.12 25.55 -10.83
CA GLU A 317 -2.81 25.83 -11.43
C GLU A 317 -1.94 26.70 -10.51
N GLY A 318 -2.58 27.60 -9.74
CA GLY A 318 -1.91 28.40 -8.73
C GLY A 318 -1.34 27.56 -7.59
N LEU A 319 -2.05 26.50 -7.16
CA LEU A 319 -1.54 25.57 -6.16
C LEU A 319 -0.32 24.80 -6.66
N ALA A 320 -0.39 24.26 -7.89
CA ALA A 320 0.73 23.54 -8.49
C ALA A 320 1.96 24.44 -8.69
N ALA A 321 1.75 25.70 -9.10
CA ALA A 321 2.83 26.67 -9.27
C ALA A 321 3.50 27.05 -7.94
N VAL A 322 2.71 27.23 -6.86
CA VAL A 322 3.23 27.53 -5.52
C VAL A 322 4.02 26.35 -4.93
N LEU A 323 3.67 25.11 -5.26
CA LEU A 323 4.36 23.91 -4.80
C LEU A 323 5.64 23.56 -5.58
N ALA A 324 5.81 24.09 -6.80
CA ALA A 324 6.93 23.72 -7.68
C ALA A 324 8.31 24.04 -7.09
N GLU A 325 8.47 25.24 -6.53
CA GLU A 325 9.74 25.65 -5.89
C GLU A 325 10.03 24.84 -4.61
N PRO A 326 9.10 24.70 -3.64
CA PRO A 326 9.31 23.83 -2.48
C PRO A 326 9.65 22.38 -2.83
N VAL A 327 9.00 21.77 -3.82
CA VAL A 327 9.30 20.41 -4.27
C VAL A 327 10.73 20.29 -4.80
N ALA A 328 11.17 21.25 -5.63
CA ALA A 328 12.54 21.26 -6.13
C ALA A 328 13.56 21.40 -4.99
N ARG A 329 13.29 22.28 -4.02
CA ARG A 329 14.13 22.48 -2.84
C ARG A 329 14.17 21.25 -1.92
N LEU A 330 13.07 20.51 -1.80
CA LEU A 330 13.03 19.24 -1.07
C LEU A 330 13.94 18.18 -1.72
N GLY A 331 13.94 18.08 -3.06
CA GLY A 331 14.85 17.18 -3.78
C GLY A 331 16.31 17.53 -3.59
N GLU A 332 16.66 18.83 -3.58
CA GLU A 332 18.02 19.28 -3.25
C GLU A 332 18.40 18.94 -1.80
N ALA A 333 17.49 19.17 -0.85
CA ALA A 333 17.69 18.86 0.55
C ALA A 333 17.84 17.35 0.81
N GLN A 334 17.09 16.50 0.09
CA GLN A 334 17.23 15.05 0.13
C GLN A 334 18.65 14.61 -0.26
N VAL A 335 19.21 15.16 -1.35
CA VAL A 335 20.57 14.84 -1.80
C VAL A 335 21.62 15.28 -0.78
N LEU A 336 21.45 16.46 -0.19
CA LEU A 336 22.34 16.99 0.86
C LEU A 336 22.25 16.17 2.16
N ALA A 337 21.06 15.66 2.47
CA ALA A 337 20.79 14.84 3.66
C ALA A 337 21.23 13.37 3.51
N GLY A 338 21.76 12.96 2.34
CA GLY A 338 22.16 11.57 2.06
C GLY A 338 22.99 10.85 3.14
N PRO A 339 23.90 11.51 3.88
CA PRO A 339 24.61 10.89 5.01
C PRO A 339 23.74 10.55 6.24
N TRP A 340 22.53 11.11 6.36
CA TRP A 340 21.62 10.94 7.50
C TRP A 340 20.30 10.30 7.03
N GLU A 341 20.19 8.97 7.12
CA GLU A 341 19.08 8.18 6.57
C GLU A 341 17.69 8.67 7.04
N ASP A 342 17.51 8.95 8.33
CA ASP A 342 16.22 9.40 8.88
C ASP A 342 15.80 10.78 8.34
N VAL A 343 16.77 11.68 8.16
CA VAL A 343 16.54 13.05 7.64
C VAL A 343 16.25 12.99 6.14
N ALA A 344 17.00 12.18 5.39
CA ALA A 344 16.78 11.96 3.96
C ALA A 344 15.40 11.32 3.70
N ALA A 345 15.00 10.33 4.50
CA ALA A 345 13.69 9.68 4.40
C ALA A 345 12.55 10.66 4.69
N TRP A 346 12.72 11.58 5.65
CA TRP A 346 11.74 12.62 5.95
C TRP A 346 11.55 13.58 4.77
N PHE A 347 12.64 14.04 4.14
CA PHE A 347 12.59 14.89 2.94
C PHE A 347 11.96 14.16 1.74
N GLU A 348 12.33 12.89 1.52
CA GLU A 348 11.77 12.05 0.47
C GLU A 348 10.26 11.88 0.59
N GLN A 349 9.78 11.58 1.80
CA GLN A 349 8.36 11.41 2.07
C GLN A 349 7.59 12.71 1.84
N LEU A 350 8.11 13.84 2.32
CA LEU A 350 7.45 15.14 2.14
C LEU A 350 7.44 15.55 0.66
N GLN A 351 8.53 15.30 -0.08
CA GLN A 351 8.60 15.56 -1.52
C GLN A 351 7.55 14.77 -2.28
N ALA A 352 7.49 13.45 -2.05
CA ALA A 352 6.56 12.56 -2.75
C ALA A 352 5.09 12.97 -2.54
N VAL A 353 4.74 13.41 -1.33
CA VAL A 353 3.39 13.89 -1.01
C VAL A 353 3.09 15.21 -1.72
N LEU A 354 3.98 16.21 -1.65
CA LEU A 354 3.74 17.49 -2.30
C LEU A 354 3.71 17.37 -3.83
N GLU A 355 4.48 16.46 -4.42
CA GLU A 355 4.41 16.11 -5.84
C GLU A 355 3.07 15.47 -6.23
N GLU A 356 2.55 14.53 -5.43
CA GLU A 356 1.19 14.00 -5.62
C GLU A 356 0.16 15.11 -5.58
N LEU A 357 0.21 15.99 -4.58
CA LEU A 357 -0.78 17.06 -4.40
C LEU A 357 -0.72 18.09 -5.53
N ALA A 358 0.48 18.44 -6.00
CA ALA A 358 0.66 19.30 -7.18
C ALA A 358 0.08 18.67 -8.45
N ARG A 359 0.28 17.36 -8.64
CA ARG A 359 -0.31 16.62 -9.78
C ARG A 359 -1.84 16.56 -9.69
N ARG A 360 -2.41 16.24 -8.52
CA ARG A 360 -3.87 16.25 -8.30
C ARG A 360 -4.47 17.64 -8.52
N ALA A 361 -3.76 18.69 -8.15
CA ALA A 361 -4.20 20.06 -8.44
C ALA A 361 -4.27 20.29 -9.95
N LEU A 362 -3.28 19.86 -10.73
CA LEU A 362 -3.31 19.96 -12.20
C LEU A 362 -4.43 19.14 -12.85
N GLU A 363 -4.82 18.01 -12.27
CA GLU A 363 -5.95 17.20 -12.76
C GLU A 363 -7.31 17.91 -12.57
N LEU A 364 -7.40 18.87 -11.64
CA LEU A 364 -8.58 19.72 -11.45
C LEU A 364 -8.62 20.93 -12.39
N ALA A 365 -7.54 21.22 -13.12
CA ALA A 365 -7.47 22.35 -14.03
C ALA A 365 -8.41 22.14 -15.24
N PRO A 366 -9.19 23.14 -15.66
CA PRO A 366 -9.94 23.06 -16.91
C PRO A 366 -8.98 22.87 -18.08
N ALA A 367 -9.28 21.89 -18.96
CA ALA A 367 -8.46 21.56 -20.12
C ALA A 367 -8.15 22.83 -20.94
N GLN A 368 -6.89 23.28 -20.91
CA GLN A 368 -6.44 24.38 -21.74
C GLN A 368 -6.39 23.89 -23.20
N SER A 369 -7.08 24.61 -24.08
CA SER A 369 -6.98 24.42 -25.52
C SER A 369 -5.57 24.76 -25.98
N ALA A 370 -4.78 23.73 -26.28
CA ALA A 370 -3.43 23.84 -26.77
C ALA A 370 -3.42 24.38 -28.21
N GLU A 371 -3.05 25.64 -28.39
CA GLU A 371 -2.47 26.12 -29.65
C GLU A 371 -0.94 26.08 -29.53
N GLY A 372 -0.31 25.26 -30.36
CA GLY A 372 1.03 25.52 -30.91
C GLY A 372 2.24 25.01 -30.11
N SER A 373 2.53 23.71 -30.20
CA SER A 373 3.87 23.28 -30.62
C SER A 373 3.82 21.83 -31.12
N ALA A 374 4.21 21.66 -32.37
CA ALA A 374 4.35 20.38 -33.03
C ALA A 374 5.71 19.76 -32.69
N GLY A 375 5.68 18.46 -32.39
CA GLY A 375 6.76 17.52 -32.67
C GLY A 375 7.81 17.36 -31.57
N GLU A 376 7.71 16.28 -30.81
CA GLU A 376 8.69 15.20 -30.89
C GLU A 376 8.15 13.96 -30.17
N GLY A 377 8.11 12.84 -30.90
CA GLY A 377 7.68 11.57 -30.36
C GLY A 377 8.76 10.96 -29.47
N LEU A 378 8.38 10.59 -28.25
CA LEU A 378 9.09 9.60 -27.47
C LEU A 378 8.07 8.64 -26.86
N ARG A 379 8.12 7.40 -27.36
CA ARG A 379 7.53 6.23 -26.73
C ARG A 379 8.15 6.05 -25.36
N ALA A 380 7.33 6.07 -24.31
CA ALA A 380 7.69 5.54 -23.00
C ALA A 380 6.72 4.40 -22.65
N THR A 381 7.21 3.18 -22.82
CA THR A 381 6.65 1.97 -22.23
C THR A 381 6.81 2.04 -20.71
N ALA A 382 5.73 2.27 -19.97
CA ALA A 382 5.72 2.09 -18.52
C ALA A 382 5.18 0.70 -18.19
N ALA A 383 6.08 -0.16 -17.72
CA ALA A 383 5.75 -1.43 -17.08
C ALA A 383 5.02 -1.16 -15.74
N PRO A 384 4.07 -2.02 -15.31
CA PRO A 384 3.48 -1.91 -13.99
C PRO A 384 4.48 -2.44 -12.95
N SER A 385 5.12 -1.53 -12.22
CA SER A 385 5.89 -1.85 -11.03
C SER A 385 4.97 -2.13 -9.84
N GLY A 386 5.07 -3.34 -9.29
CA GLY A 386 4.99 -3.57 -7.85
C GLY A 386 3.60 -3.60 -7.20
N LEU A 387 2.95 -4.76 -7.24
CA LEU A 387 2.02 -5.19 -6.18
C LEU A 387 2.78 -5.29 -4.85
N VAL A 388 2.83 -4.19 -4.08
CA VAL A 388 3.18 -4.27 -2.67
C VAL A 388 1.96 -4.86 -1.95
N ALA A 389 2.10 -6.09 -1.50
CA ALA A 389 1.16 -6.67 -0.54
C ALA A 389 1.18 -5.77 0.70
N GLN A 390 0.15 -4.93 0.86
CA GLN A 390 -0.11 -4.24 2.11
C GLN A 390 -0.42 -5.30 3.17
N PHE A 391 0.61 -5.69 3.92
CA PHE A 391 0.39 -6.38 5.18
C PHE A 391 -0.35 -5.40 6.11
N PRO A 392 -1.39 -5.85 6.83
CA PRO A 392 -2.04 -4.99 7.81
C PRO A 392 -0.99 -4.46 8.78
N ALA A 393 -1.03 -3.15 9.04
CA ALA A 393 -0.11 -2.47 9.93
C ALA A 393 -0.02 -3.20 11.30
N PRO A 394 1.17 -3.24 11.93
CA PRO A 394 1.29 -3.79 13.28
C PRO A 394 0.35 -3.02 14.23
N LEU A 395 -0.33 -3.76 15.10
CA LEU A 395 -1.23 -3.20 16.11
C LEU A 395 -0.46 -2.15 16.95
N LYS A 396 -0.87 -0.87 16.87
CA LYS A 396 -0.35 0.21 17.73
C LYS A 396 -0.69 -0.08 19.21
N GLY A 397 0.28 0.04 20.11
CA GLY A 397 0.14 -0.15 21.55
C GLY A 397 1.03 -1.27 22.11
N ASP A 398 1.08 -1.40 23.45
CA ASP A 398 1.82 -2.47 24.13
C ASP A 398 1.32 -3.83 23.59
N SER A 399 2.14 -4.50 22.78
CA SER A 399 1.80 -5.75 22.09
C SER A 399 1.24 -6.80 23.03
N ARG A 400 1.68 -6.75 24.30
CA ARG A 400 1.21 -7.59 25.38
C ARG A 400 -0.22 -7.26 25.80
N ALA A 401 -0.57 -5.98 25.90
CA ALA A 401 -1.93 -5.53 26.21
C ALA A 401 -2.92 -5.86 25.07
N ALA A 402 -2.52 -5.66 23.81
CA ALA A 402 -3.31 -6.06 22.65
C ALA A 402 -3.51 -7.59 22.59
N ALA A 403 -2.47 -8.36 22.88
CA ALA A 403 -2.56 -9.81 23.00
C ALA A 403 -3.49 -10.24 24.14
N PHE A 404 -3.44 -9.56 25.31
CA PHE A 404 -4.35 -9.83 26.42
C PHE A 404 -5.81 -9.46 26.10
N GLN A 405 -6.07 -8.36 25.40
CA GLN A 405 -7.43 -8.00 24.96
C GLN A 405 -7.97 -9.00 23.94
N ALA A 406 -7.16 -9.39 22.96
CA ALA A 406 -7.53 -10.43 21.99
C ALA A 406 -7.80 -11.77 22.68
N LEU A 407 -6.98 -12.17 23.66
CA LEU A 407 -7.19 -13.38 24.45
C LEU A 407 -8.45 -13.29 25.32
N ALA A 408 -8.72 -12.13 25.92
CA ALA A 408 -9.91 -11.87 26.73
C ALA A 408 -11.21 -11.98 25.90
N ALA A 409 -11.19 -11.57 24.64
CA ALA A 409 -12.34 -11.70 23.74
C ALA A 409 -12.62 -13.15 23.32
N VAL A 410 -11.59 -13.99 23.28
CA VAL A 410 -11.66 -15.39 22.84
C VAL A 410 -11.96 -16.36 24.00
N LEU A 411 -11.59 -15.97 25.23
CA LEU A 411 -11.79 -16.73 26.47
C LEU A 411 -13.23 -17.22 26.71
N PRO A 412 -14.29 -16.43 26.49
CA PRO A 412 -15.68 -16.90 26.62
C PRO A 412 -16.01 -18.03 25.63
N ALA A 413 -15.58 -17.92 24.37
CA ALA A 413 -15.79 -18.93 23.35
C ALA A 413 -15.01 -20.23 23.63
N LEU A 414 -13.80 -20.11 24.21
CA LEU A 414 -12.98 -21.24 24.65
C LEU A 414 -13.59 -22.02 25.82
N ARG A 415 -14.27 -21.31 26.74
CA ARG A 415 -14.92 -21.89 27.93
C ARG A 415 -16.30 -22.48 27.64
N ALA A 416 -16.97 -22.02 26.57
CA ALA A 416 -18.29 -22.50 26.18
C ALA A 416 -18.28 -23.84 25.42
N GLN A 417 -17.10 -24.37 25.04
CA GLN A 417 -16.98 -25.68 24.41
C GLN A 417 -16.75 -26.78 25.44
N PRO A 418 -17.48 -27.91 25.37
CA PRO A 418 -17.20 -29.04 26.24
C PRO A 418 -15.79 -29.58 25.97
N PRO A 419 -15.04 -29.99 27.02
CA PRO A 419 -13.70 -30.54 26.83
C PRO A 419 -13.77 -31.79 25.97
N THR A 420 -13.03 -31.80 24.85
CA THR A 420 -12.80 -33.02 24.09
C THR A 420 -11.71 -33.83 24.80
N LEU A 421 -12.07 -34.98 25.37
CA LEU A 421 -11.12 -35.94 25.92
C LEU A 421 -10.16 -36.40 24.81
N PRO A 422 -8.83 -36.35 25.03
CA PRO A 422 -7.87 -36.82 24.03
C PRO A 422 -7.87 -38.35 23.98
N THR A 423 -8.38 -38.92 22.87
CA THR A 423 -8.11 -40.31 22.50
C THR A 423 -6.76 -40.37 21.77
N GLY A 424 -5.69 -40.67 22.50
CA GLY A 424 -4.39 -40.98 21.90
C GLY A 424 -3.20 -40.66 22.80
N THR A 425 -2.60 -41.69 23.39
CA THR A 425 -1.30 -41.65 24.05
C THR A 425 -0.18 -41.51 23.02
N GLY A 426 0.19 -40.29 22.70
CA GLY A 426 1.41 -39.98 21.96
C GLY A 426 2.03 -38.71 22.55
N ALA A 427 3.14 -38.86 23.27
CA ALA A 427 3.94 -37.73 23.74
C ALA A 427 4.59 -37.05 22.52
N GLN A 428 3.84 -36.17 21.87
CA GLN A 428 4.33 -35.34 20.77
C GLN A 428 4.84 -34.02 21.36
N LEU A 429 6.13 -33.79 21.20
CA LEU A 429 6.83 -32.57 21.62
C LEU A 429 6.07 -31.31 21.14
N PRO A 430 6.03 -30.25 21.97
CA PRO A 430 5.44 -28.98 21.56
C PRO A 430 6.30 -28.39 20.43
N GLY A 431 5.87 -28.61 19.19
CA GLY A 431 6.24 -27.73 18.09
C GLY A 431 5.79 -26.30 18.40
N THR A 432 6.28 -25.35 17.61
CA THR A 432 6.07 -23.88 17.69
C THR A 432 4.61 -23.38 17.66
N ASP A 433 3.64 -24.26 17.89
CA ASP A 433 2.21 -24.01 17.92
C ASP A 433 1.80 -23.58 19.34
N THR A 434 1.82 -22.26 19.58
CA THR A 434 1.45 -21.62 20.86
C THR A 434 0.04 -22.03 21.33
N ALA A 435 -0.84 -22.43 20.42
CA ALA A 435 -2.16 -22.95 20.73
C ALA A 435 -2.11 -24.29 21.50
N ARG A 436 -1.14 -25.14 21.20
CA ARG A 436 -0.94 -26.42 21.90
C ARG A 436 -0.33 -26.22 23.29
N LEU A 437 0.55 -25.24 23.44
CA LEU A 437 1.15 -24.89 24.73
C LEU A 437 0.10 -24.36 25.72
N LEU A 438 -0.83 -23.52 25.26
CA LEU A 438 -1.96 -23.05 26.08
C LEU A 438 -2.89 -24.18 26.53
N ARG A 439 -3.15 -25.17 25.66
CA ARG A 439 -3.95 -26.36 26.00
C ARG A 439 -3.22 -27.30 26.97
N ALA A 440 -1.89 -27.41 26.84
CA ALA A 440 -1.07 -28.18 27.79
C ALA A 440 -1.06 -27.53 29.18
N LEU A 441 -1.05 -26.19 29.25
CA LEU A 441 -1.09 -25.43 30.51
C LEU A 441 -2.49 -25.38 31.14
N ASN A 442 -3.57 -25.47 30.34
CA ASN A 442 -4.93 -25.50 30.85
C ASN A 442 -5.82 -26.48 30.06
N PRO A 443 -5.99 -27.72 30.54
CA PRO A 443 -6.71 -28.78 29.83
C PRO A 443 -8.23 -28.57 29.78
N SER A 444 -8.78 -27.61 30.52
CA SER A 444 -10.21 -27.27 30.48
C SER A 444 -10.62 -26.46 29.24
N LEU A 445 -9.66 -25.95 28.46
CA LEU A 445 -9.90 -25.14 27.28
C LEU A 445 -10.18 -26.02 26.05
N GLY A 446 -11.20 -25.63 25.27
CA GLY A 446 -11.47 -26.20 23.94
C GLY A 446 -10.38 -25.86 22.92
N SER A 447 -10.54 -26.35 21.68
CA SER A 447 -9.62 -26.03 20.58
C SER A 447 -9.71 -24.55 20.18
N LEU A 448 -8.56 -23.90 19.98
CA LEU A 448 -8.46 -22.47 19.63
C LEU A 448 -9.09 -22.11 18.27
N TYR A 449 -8.93 -22.94 17.23
CA TYR A 449 -9.41 -22.61 15.89
C TYR A 449 -10.95 -22.47 15.79
N PRO A 450 -11.78 -23.36 16.36
CA PRO A 450 -13.23 -23.15 16.46
C PRO A 450 -13.63 -21.97 17.34
N ALA A 451 -12.89 -21.69 18.42
CA ALA A 451 -13.17 -20.56 19.29
C ALA A 451 -12.90 -19.23 18.57
N TRP A 452 -11.80 -19.11 17.83
CA TRP A 452 -11.52 -17.95 16.97
C TRP A 452 -12.53 -17.74 15.85
N ARG A 453 -13.11 -18.83 15.32
CA ARG A 453 -14.19 -18.71 14.32
C ARG A 453 -15.47 -18.08 14.89
N LYS A 454 -15.70 -18.21 16.20
CA LYS A 454 -16.91 -17.73 16.90
C LYS A 454 -16.68 -16.46 17.71
N ALA A 455 -15.44 -16.16 18.07
CA ALA A 455 -15.10 -14.95 18.81
C ALA A 455 -15.18 -13.74 17.88
N ALA A 456 -16.17 -12.87 18.11
CA ALA A 456 -16.16 -11.54 17.51
C ALA A 456 -14.96 -10.76 18.08
N ALA A 457 -14.03 -10.36 17.22
CA ALA A 457 -12.92 -9.52 17.64
C ALA A 457 -13.46 -8.15 18.11
N PRO A 458 -13.01 -7.61 19.26
CA PRO A 458 -13.30 -6.23 19.63
C PRO A 458 -12.73 -5.32 18.54
N GLY A 459 -13.58 -4.49 17.92
CA GLY A 459 -13.17 -3.64 16.79
C GLY A 459 -13.14 -4.35 15.43
N SER A 460 -13.82 -5.50 15.26
CA SER A 460 -13.96 -6.12 13.93
C SER A 460 -14.55 -5.12 12.95
N ALA A 461 -13.80 -4.78 11.89
CA ALA A 461 -14.29 -3.97 10.79
C ALA A 461 -15.66 -4.49 10.34
N GLN A 462 -16.62 -3.60 10.16
CA GLN A 462 -17.96 -4.00 9.72
C GLN A 462 -17.85 -4.52 8.28
N LEU A 463 -17.71 -5.82 8.12
CA LEU A 463 -17.56 -6.43 6.80
C LEU A 463 -18.89 -6.46 6.05
N LEU A 464 -18.81 -6.39 4.72
CA LEU A 464 -19.95 -6.49 3.83
C LEU A 464 -20.60 -7.87 3.99
N ARG A 465 -21.85 -7.87 4.42
CA ARG A 465 -22.64 -9.08 4.63
C ARG A 465 -23.55 -9.38 3.45
N ALA A 466 -24.17 -8.34 2.89
CA ALA A 466 -25.08 -8.47 1.77
C ALA A 466 -24.96 -7.26 0.84
N LEU A 467 -25.06 -7.54 -0.45
CA LEU A 467 -25.23 -6.57 -1.52
C LEU A 467 -26.59 -6.83 -2.17
N LEU A 468 -27.49 -5.86 -2.09
CA LEU A 468 -28.85 -5.99 -2.61
C LEU A 468 -29.09 -4.98 -3.72
N ALA A 469 -29.64 -5.42 -4.86
CA ALA A 469 -30.07 -4.54 -5.93
C ALA A 469 -31.54 -4.17 -5.76
N MET A 470 -31.83 -2.86 -5.69
CA MET A 470 -33.18 -2.33 -5.58
C MET A 470 -33.85 -2.31 -6.95
N ARG A 471 -34.65 -3.34 -7.25
CA ARG A 471 -35.31 -3.51 -8.57
C ARG A 471 -36.71 -2.91 -8.68
N ILE A 472 -37.32 -2.52 -7.57
CA ILE A 472 -38.69 -2.00 -7.55
C ILE A 472 -38.62 -0.48 -7.41
N THR A 473 -38.79 0.22 -8.53
CA THR A 473 -39.09 1.65 -8.57
C THR A 473 -40.61 1.84 -8.50
N ALA A 474 -41.14 1.92 -7.28
CA ALA A 474 -42.55 2.27 -7.09
C ALA A 474 -42.68 3.80 -7.03
N ALA A 475 -43.42 4.39 -7.97
CA ALA A 475 -43.81 5.78 -7.86
C ALA A 475 -44.89 5.93 -6.77
N PRO A 476 -44.85 6.98 -5.93
CA PRO A 476 -45.90 7.20 -4.93
C PRO A 476 -47.26 7.29 -5.62
N PHE A 477 -48.28 6.64 -5.03
CA PHE A 477 -49.64 6.62 -5.57
C PHE A 477 -50.16 8.06 -5.76
N GLY A 478 -50.63 8.36 -6.98
CA GLY A 478 -51.08 9.70 -7.38
C GLY A 478 -50.16 10.41 -8.39
N SER A 479 -48.88 10.03 -8.49
CA SER A 479 -47.95 10.64 -9.45
C SER A 479 -48.21 10.27 -10.92
N THR A 480 -48.78 9.08 -11.16
CA THR A 480 -49.08 8.55 -12.50
C THR A 480 -50.50 7.99 -12.63
N ALA A 481 -51.30 8.07 -11.57
CA ALA A 481 -52.67 7.56 -11.57
C ALA A 481 -53.60 8.57 -12.28
N PRO A 482 -54.39 8.15 -13.28
CA PRO A 482 -55.39 9.03 -13.88
C PRO A 482 -56.43 9.41 -12.83
N LEU A 483 -56.90 10.68 -12.83
CA LEU A 483 -57.90 11.15 -11.86
C LEU A 483 -59.15 10.27 -11.87
N LYS A 484 -59.74 10.05 -10.69
CA LYS A 484 -60.95 9.24 -10.52
C LYS A 484 -62.14 9.95 -11.20
N PRO A 485 -62.79 9.34 -12.21
CA PRO A 485 -63.99 9.91 -12.80
C PRO A 485 -65.18 9.77 -11.84
N VAL A 486 -65.84 10.88 -11.53
CA VAL A 486 -67.09 10.92 -10.77
C VAL A 486 -68.24 10.93 -11.78
N GLN A 487 -69.08 9.90 -11.73
CA GLN A 487 -70.18 9.68 -12.69
C GLN A 487 -71.54 10.06 -12.10
N ASP A 488 -72.48 10.48 -12.95
CA ASP A 488 -73.92 10.62 -12.63
C ASP A 488 -74.58 9.23 -12.59
N ASP A 489 -75.78 9.13 -12.00
CA ASP A 489 -76.65 7.94 -11.96
C ASP A 489 -76.87 7.28 -13.34
N LYS A 490 -76.60 7.98 -14.44
CA LYS A 490 -76.62 7.50 -15.83
C LYS A 490 -75.24 7.11 -16.39
N GLY A 491 -74.21 7.04 -15.56
CA GLY A 491 -72.85 6.61 -15.94
C GLY A 491 -72.02 7.64 -16.70
N ARG A 492 -72.45 8.90 -16.81
CA ARG A 492 -71.70 9.98 -17.48
C ARG A 492 -70.74 10.65 -16.52
N VAL A 493 -69.49 10.84 -16.92
CA VAL A 493 -68.46 11.52 -16.11
C VAL A 493 -68.80 13.00 -16.00
N ILE A 494 -69.06 13.49 -14.79
CA ILE A 494 -69.44 14.88 -14.50
C ILE A 494 -68.22 15.69 -14.06
N ARG A 495 -67.28 15.06 -13.35
CA ARG A 495 -66.03 15.67 -12.87
C ARG A 495 -64.96 14.62 -12.62
N SER A 496 -63.71 15.04 -12.60
CA SER A 496 -62.58 14.25 -12.11
C SER A 496 -62.25 14.63 -10.67
N ALA A 497 -61.94 13.66 -9.82
CA ALA A 497 -61.52 13.85 -8.44
C ALA A 497 -60.25 13.04 -8.16
N ASP A 498 -59.49 13.39 -7.13
CA ASP A 498 -58.36 12.57 -6.70
C ASP A 498 -58.84 11.23 -6.14
N TRP A 499 -57.99 10.21 -6.29
CA TRP A 499 -58.24 8.93 -5.64
C TRP A 499 -58.13 9.09 -4.12
N PRO A 500 -59.12 8.59 -3.35
CA PRO A 500 -59.01 8.64 -1.90
C PRO A 500 -57.84 7.75 -1.46
N LEU A 501 -56.85 8.36 -0.81
CA LEU A 501 -55.81 7.60 -0.10
C LEU A 501 -56.49 6.90 1.09
N THR A 502 -56.26 5.60 1.24
CA THR A 502 -56.73 4.87 2.44
C THR A 502 -56.10 5.50 3.68
N GLY A 503 -56.93 6.01 4.58
CA GLY A 503 -56.51 6.78 5.77
C GLY A 503 -56.66 8.30 5.64
N ALA A 504 -57.13 8.82 4.50
CA ALA A 504 -57.49 10.23 4.38
C ALA A 504 -58.79 10.53 5.15
N VAL A 505 -58.73 11.54 6.01
CA VAL A 505 -59.86 12.08 6.75
C VAL A 505 -60.39 13.29 5.99
N LEU A 506 -61.65 13.26 5.57
CA LEU A 506 -62.29 14.37 4.87
C LEU A 506 -63.43 14.94 5.73
N THR A 507 -63.27 16.18 6.17
CA THR A 507 -64.32 16.97 6.83
C THR A 507 -64.80 18.05 5.88
N GLY A 508 -66.06 17.98 5.46
CA GLY A 508 -66.69 18.94 4.56
C GLY A 508 -67.89 19.63 5.22
N MET A 509 -68.07 20.91 4.92
CA MET A 509 -69.27 21.68 5.26
C MET A 509 -69.86 22.28 4.00
N ARG A 510 -71.15 22.09 3.78
CA ARG A 510 -71.93 22.70 2.70
C ARG A 510 -73.08 23.51 3.28
N VAL A 511 -73.13 24.79 2.97
CA VAL A 511 -74.26 25.66 3.32
C VAL A 511 -75.13 25.85 2.08
N VAL A 512 -76.38 25.43 2.16
CA VAL A 512 -77.39 25.59 1.12
C VAL A 512 -78.16 26.87 1.39
N TYR A 513 -78.18 27.76 0.40
CA TYR A 513 -78.96 28.99 0.41
C TYR A 513 -80.30 28.77 -0.30
N ASP A 514 -81.29 29.62 -0.01
CA ASP A 514 -82.57 29.66 -0.72
C ASP A 514 -82.37 29.90 -2.23
N THR A 515 -83.38 29.64 -3.04
CA THR A 515 -83.43 29.84 -4.49
C THR A 515 -83.07 31.27 -4.93
N ALA A 516 -83.29 32.27 -4.07
CA ALA A 516 -82.84 33.65 -4.26
C ALA A 516 -81.37 33.93 -3.84
N GLY A 517 -80.67 32.94 -3.27
CA GLY A 517 -79.26 32.98 -2.85
C GLY A 517 -78.95 33.81 -1.59
N LYS A 518 -79.96 34.40 -0.94
CA LYS A 518 -79.76 35.42 0.10
C LYS A 518 -79.79 34.91 1.54
N VAL A 519 -80.50 33.81 1.81
CA VAL A 519 -80.67 33.29 3.18
C VAL A 519 -80.17 31.85 3.23
N PRO A 520 -79.27 31.49 4.16
CA PRO A 520 -78.86 30.11 4.36
C PRO A 520 -80.01 29.33 4.98
N VAL A 521 -80.39 28.21 4.36
CA VAL A 521 -81.54 27.38 4.75
C VAL A 521 -81.08 26.10 5.45
N ARG A 522 -79.90 25.59 5.10
CA ARG A 522 -79.40 24.31 5.63
C ARG A 522 -77.88 24.26 5.62
N ALA A 523 -77.27 23.79 6.71
CA ALA A 523 -75.87 23.40 6.74
C ALA A 523 -75.76 21.88 6.80
N GLU A 524 -74.98 21.29 5.91
CA GLU A 524 -74.69 19.87 5.83
C GLU A 524 -73.21 19.66 6.14
N PHE A 525 -72.93 18.86 7.16
CA PHE A 525 -71.59 18.48 7.60
C PHE A 525 -71.37 17.02 7.28
N GLN A 526 -70.19 16.71 6.78
CA GLN A 526 -69.79 15.35 6.46
C GLN A 526 -68.37 15.11 6.96
N TYR A 527 -68.19 14.01 7.68
CA TYR A 527 -66.89 13.48 8.05
C TYR A 527 -66.74 12.08 7.46
N VAL A 528 -65.71 11.85 6.67
CA VAL A 528 -65.41 10.56 6.05
C VAL A 528 -64.02 10.12 6.48
N GLU A 529 -63.92 8.94 7.09
CA GLU A 529 -62.68 8.29 7.46
C GLU A 529 -62.71 6.83 6.98
N GLY A 530 -61.89 6.52 5.96
CA GLY A 530 -61.88 5.20 5.34
C GLY A 530 -63.26 4.83 4.75
N ASN A 531 -63.89 3.78 5.29
CA ASN A 531 -65.23 3.33 4.89
C ASN A 531 -66.36 3.85 5.81
N SER A 532 -66.03 4.64 6.84
CA SER A 532 -67.00 5.25 7.74
C SER A 532 -67.35 6.65 7.24
N SER A 533 -68.65 6.98 7.21
CA SER A 533 -69.14 8.33 6.90
C SER A 533 -70.13 8.74 7.98
N ASP A 534 -69.83 9.83 8.68
CA ASP A 534 -70.73 10.51 9.61
C ASP A 534 -71.26 11.78 8.93
N GLN A 535 -72.58 11.92 8.87
CA GLN A 535 -73.25 13.03 8.19
C GLN A 535 -74.27 13.67 9.12
N ARG A 536 -74.23 14.99 9.23
CA ARG A 536 -75.14 15.77 10.05
C ARG A 536 -75.69 16.94 9.25
N ALA A 537 -77.01 17.10 9.24
CA ALA A 537 -77.65 18.25 8.64
C ALA A 537 -78.35 19.08 9.72
N VAL A 538 -78.19 20.39 9.65
CA VAL A 538 -78.78 21.36 10.58
C VAL A 538 -79.53 22.42 9.76
N THR A 539 -80.80 22.65 10.09
CA THR A 539 -81.62 23.68 9.44
C THR A 539 -81.21 25.06 9.95
N LEU A 540 -81.07 26.02 9.05
CA LEU A 540 -80.72 27.43 9.32
C LEU A 540 -81.93 28.34 9.00
N PRO A 541 -82.09 29.50 9.66
CA PRO A 541 -81.21 30.09 10.68
C PRO A 541 -81.38 29.46 12.06
N LEU A 542 -80.33 29.50 12.88
CA LEU A 542 -80.37 28.96 14.25
C LEU A 542 -80.95 29.99 15.23
N ALA A 543 -81.87 29.56 16.09
CA ALA A 543 -82.36 30.38 17.19
C ALA A 543 -81.39 30.43 18.39
N GLN A 544 -80.57 29.38 18.56
CA GLN A 544 -79.55 29.23 19.61
C GLN A 544 -78.36 28.43 19.05
N GLN A 545 -77.17 28.63 19.63
CA GLN A 545 -75.96 27.88 19.24
C GLN A 545 -76.17 26.38 19.42
N VAL A 546 -75.76 25.59 18.42
CA VAL A 546 -75.88 24.13 18.44
C VAL A 546 -74.49 23.52 18.44
N ASN A 547 -74.24 22.62 19.39
CA ASN A 547 -73.04 21.77 19.42
C ASN A 547 -73.44 20.33 19.10
N PHE A 548 -72.70 19.69 18.20
CA PHE A 548 -72.83 18.25 17.95
C PHE A 548 -71.46 17.63 17.64
N GLY A 549 -71.32 16.33 17.92
CA GLY A 549 -70.13 15.58 17.52
C GLY A 549 -70.13 15.27 16.02
N LEU A 550 -68.96 15.32 15.39
CA LEU A 550 -68.74 14.96 13.99
C LEU A 550 -67.38 14.23 13.88
N GLY A 551 -67.40 12.91 13.72
CA GLY A 551 -66.19 12.09 13.81
C GLY A 551 -65.54 12.14 15.22
N PRO A 552 -64.21 12.29 15.35
CA PRO A 552 -63.53 12.42 16.64
C PRO A 552 -63.62 13.84 17.26
N GLY A 553 -64.26 14.81 16.58
CA GLY A 553 -64.34 16.20 17.01
C GLY A 553 -65.76 16.69 17.33
N HIS A 554 -65.86 17.96 17.72
CA HIS A 554 -67.12 18.67 17.95
C HIS A 554 -67.25 19.88 17.02
N VAL A 555 -68.48 20.16 16.59
CA VAL A 555 -68.82 21.33 15.76
C VAL A 555 -69.70 22.25 16.57
N ASP A 556 -69.24 23.49 16.77
CA ASP A 556 -70.01 24.58 17.35
C ASP A 556 -70.55 25.48 16.22
N LEU A 557 -71.86 25.49 16.02
CA LEU A 557 -72.52 26.28 14.99
C LEU A 557 -73.36 27.39 15.64
N SER A 558 -73.01 28.64 15.33
CA SER A 558 -73.77 29.84 15.73
C SER A 558 -74.11 30.68 14.49
N SER A 559 -75.27 31.34 14.51
CA SER A 559 -75.65 32.33 13.49
C SER A 559 -75.78 33.70 14.14
N GLY A 560 -74.87 34.62 13.82
CA GLY A 560 -74.92 36.02 14.25
C GLY A 560 -75.42 36.93 13.12
N SER A 561 -76.30 37.87 13.44
CA SER A 561 -76.54 39.03 12.56
C SER A 561 -75.30 39.91 12.59
N GLY A 562 -74.68 40.16 11.43
CA GLY A 562 -73.45 40.94 11.31
C GLY A 562 -73.55 42.32 11.98
N GLN A 563 -73.02 42.42 13.19
CA GLN A 563 -72.55 43.63 13.84
C GLN A 563 -71.28 43.25 14.60
N GLU A 564 -70.12 43.48 13.97
CA GLU A 564 -68.83 43.50 14.66
C GLU A 564 -68.80 44.69 15.64
N PRO A 565 -68.36 44.49 16.90
CA PRO A 565 -67.68 45.54 17.66
C PRO A 565 -66.17 45.52 17.33
N ALA A 566 -65.60 46.71 17.20
CA ALA A 566 -64.20 47.00 16.84
C ALA A 566 -63.16 46.49 17.86
#